data_AF-X1QP28-F1
#
_entry.id   AF-X1QP28-F1
#
_cell.length_a   1.000
_cell.length_b   1.000
_cell.length_c   1.000
_cell.angle_alpha   90.00
_cell.angle_beta   90.00
_cell.angle_gamma   90.00
#
_symmetry.space_group_name_H-M   'P 1'
#
loop_
_entity.id
_entity.type
_entity.pdbx_description
1 polymer ?
#
loop_
_entity_poly.entity_id
_entity_poly.type
_entity_poly.pdbx_seq_one_letter_code
_entity_poly.pdbx_strand_id
1 'polypeptide(L)'
;ELAKLDTNQFYIELTEAQAAFEVAQANYNKLLAGSSPEEIKVAETTVLNTEVSLENAKQNLKDVEADAEEDLKQAYENAFDTLDAAFLRIYNAFSTASDVQKTYFTSNDQEGIKVRDNKDKIQGALNQANNNWYKHNHYQTSDSLFYQFSGFLCFFRGPLYF
;
A
#
# COMPACT_ATOMS: atom_id res chain seq x y z
N GLU A 1 0.36 10.32 9.03
CA GLU A 1 1.45 9.70 8.28
C GLU A 1 0.94 8.40 7.70
N LEU A 2 1.24 8.11 6.43
CA LEU A 2 1.10 6.75 5.89
C LEU A 2 1.94 5.85 6.79
N ALA A 3 1.32 4.81 7.34
CA ALA A 3 1.90 3.92 8.33
C ALA A 3 3.30 3.48 7.86
N LYS A 4 4.35 3.97 8.52
CA LYS A 4 5.70 3.51 8.26
C LYS A 4 5.78 2.12 8.85
N LEU A 5 5.77 1.10 7.99
CA LEU A 5 5.90 -0.29 8.40
C LEU A 5 7.23 -0.46 9.17
N ASP A 6 7.16 -0.80 10.45
CA ASP A 6 8.34 -1.11 11.25
C ASP A 6 8.73 -2.57 11.03
N THR A 7 9.33 -2.86 9.87
CA THR A 7 9.82 -4.20 9.51
C THR A 7 11.14 -4.56 10.19
N ASN A 8 11.75 -3.64 10.94
CA ASN A 8 13.09 -3.84 11.49
C ASN A 8 13.14 -5.07 12.41
N GLN A 9 12.11 -5.27 13.22
CA GLN A 9 12.00 -6.42 14.10
C GLN A 9 11.94 -7.74 13.32
N PHE A 10 11.18 -7.80 12.21
CA PHE A 10 11.08 -8.99 11.37
C PHE A 10 12.37 -9.27 10.59
N TYR A 11 13.10 -8.23 10.16
CA TYR A 11 14.42 -8.40 9.55
C TYR A 11 15.46 -8.90 10.56
N ILE A 12 15.40 -8.45 11.82
CA ILE A 12 16.24 -8.96 12.89
C ILE A 12 15.94 -10.45 13.12
N GLU A 13 14.67 -10.82 13.27
CA GLU A 13 14.25 -12.23 13.45
C GLU A 13 14.68 -13.12 12.29
N LEU A 14 14.53 -12.65 11.05
CA LEU A 14 15.00 -13.37 9.87
C LEU A 14 16.52 -13.58 9.90
N THR A 15 17.27 -12.55 10.29
CA THR A 15 18.74 -12.61 10.37
C THR A 15 19.19 -13.58 11.47
N GLU A 16 18.53 -13.55 12.64
CA GLU A 16 18.80 -14.47 13.74
C GLU A 16 18.50 -15.92 13.37
N ALA A 17 17.37 -16.17 12.71
CA ALA A 17 16.98 -17.51 12.25
C ALA A 17 17.95 -18.04 11.19
N GLN A 18 18.39 -17.19 10.26
CA GLN A 18 19.39 -17.54 9.25
C GLN A 18 20.73 -17.93 9.89
N ALA A 19 21.21 -17.13 10.86
CA ALA A 19 22.43 -17.44 11.59
C ALA A 19 22.32 -18.75 12.39
N ALA A 20 21.17 -19.01 13.02
CA ALA A 20 20.92 -20.25 13.74
C ALA A 20 20.93 -21.48 12.81
N PHE A 21 20.36 -21.35 11.62
CA PHE A 21 20.40 -22.39 10.58
C PHE A 21 21.84 -22.67 10.12
N GLU A 22 22.62 -21.64 9.83
CA GLU A 22 24.03 -21.78 9.41
C GLU A 22 24.89 -22.46 10.47
N VAL A 23 24.71 -22.10 11.74
CA VAL A 23 25.41 -22.74 12.87
C VAL A 23 25.01 -24.21 13.01
N ALA A 24 23.73 -24.54 12.91
CA ALA A 24 23.25 -25.92 12.96
C ALA A 24 23.83 -26.76 11.80
N GLN A 25 23.85 -26.20 10.59
CA GLN A 25 24.41 -26.85 9.42
C GLN A 25 25.92 -27.08 9.54
N ALA A 26 26.66 -26.10 10.05
CA ALA A 26 28.10 -26.23 10.30
C ALA A 26 28.40 -27.33 11.34
N ASN A 27 27.60 -27.40 12.41
CA ASN A 27 27.72 -28.44 13.43
C ASN A 27 27.42 -29.83 12.85
N TYR A 28 26.36 -29.97 12.06
CA TYR A 28 26.05 -31.23 11.36
C TYR A 28 27.20 -31.67 10.47
N ASN A 29 27.74 -30.76 9.64
CA ASN A 29 28.85 -31.06 8.74
C ASN A 29 30.12 -31.49 9.49
N LYS A 30 30.39 -30.93 10.68
CA LYS A 30 31.53 -31.32 11.52
C LYS A 30 31.39 -32.76 12.05
N LEU A 31 30.18 -33.19 12.39
CA LEU A 31 29.91 -34.52 12.94
C LEU A 31 29.99 -35.63 11.88
N LEU A 32 29.77 -35.30 10.60
CA LEU A 32 29.93 -36.24 9.49
C LEU A 32 31.37 -36.80 9.36
N ALA A 33 32.38 -36.13 9.93
CA ALA A 33 33.78 -36.53 9.83
C ALA A 33 34.21 -37.69 10.75
N GLY A 34 33.31 -38.25 11.57
CA GLY A 34 33.63 -39.42 12.40
C GLY A 34 32.80 -39.62 13.67
N SER A 35 31.70 -38.88 13.85
CA SER A 35 30.80 -39.04 14.99
C SER A 35 29.93 -40.29 14.91
N SER A 36 29.32 -40.66 16.04
CA SER A 36 28.36 -41.77 16.09
C SER A 36 27.08 -41.46 15.32
N PRO A 37 26.37 -42.49 14.80
CA PRO A 37 25.07 -42.31 14.13
C PRO A 37 24.04 -41.58 14.99
N GLU A 38 24.04 -41.80 16.31
CA GLU A 38 23.13 -41.15 17.25
C GLU A 38 23.37 -39.64 17.32
N GLU A 39 24.64 -39.21 17.38
CA GLU A 39 25.02 -37.78 17.38
C GLU A 39 24.65 -37.10 16.06
N ILE A 40 24.86 -37.79 14.93
CA ILE A 40 24.49 -37.29 13.60
C ILE A 40 22.97 -37.05 13.53
N LYS A 41 22.16 -37.99 14.03
CA LYS A 41 20.70 -37.88 14.02
C LYS A 41 20.18 -36.73 14.88
N VAL A 42 20.81 -36.46 16.02
CA VAL A 42 20.48 -35.29 16.86
C VAL A 42 20.80 -33.99 16.13
N ALA A 43 21.95 -33.92 15.45
CA ALA A 43 22.33 -32.75 14.68
C ALA A 43 21.43 -32.54 13.44
N GLU A 44 21.05 -33.61 12.75
CA GLU A 44 20.07 -33.57 11.65
C GLU A 44 18.72 -33.01 12.13
N THR A 45 18.22 -33.49 13.27
CA THR A 45 16.99 -32.97 13.88
C THR A 45 17.12 -31.48 14.22
N THR A 46 18.31 -31.05 14.66
CA THR A 46 18.57 -29.65 14.96
C THR A 46 18.54 -28.78 13.70
N VAL A 47 19.14 -29.24 12.60
CA VAL A 47 19.09 -28.56 11.28
C VAL A 47 17.65 -28.44 10.79
N LEU A 48 16.86 -29.51 10.87
CA LEU A 48 15.45 -29.48 10.47
C LEU A 48 14.64 -28.47 11.29
N ASN A 49 14.86 -28.40 12.60
CA ASN A 49 14.16 -27.46 13.47
C ASN A 49 14.54 -25.99 13.16
N THR A 50 15.82 -25.71 12.89
CA THR A 50 16.27 -24.35 12.55
C THR A 50 15.86 -23.95 11.14
N GLU A 51 15.77 -24.89 10.19
CA GLU A 51 15.21 -24.68 8.86
C GLU A 51 13.73 -24.28 8.95
N VAL A 52 12.93 -25.01 9.74
CA VAL A 52 11.52 -24.64 9.99
C VAL A 52 11.42 -23.25 10.62
N SER A 53 12.31 -22.91 11.55
CA SER A 53 12.33 -21.58 12.18
C SER A 53 12.65 -20.48 11.17
N LEU A 54 13.59 -20.72 10.25
CA LEU A 54 13.95 -19.81 9.17
C LEU A 54 12.79 -19.61 8.19
N GLU A 55 12.12 -20.67 7.78
CA GLU A 55 10.95 -20.57 6.90
C GLU A 55 9.80 -19.80 7.56
N ASN A 56 9.56 -20.03 8.85
CA ASN A 56 8.57 -19.25 9.60
C ASN A 56 8.93 -17.75 9.65
N ALA A 57 10.19 -17.40 9.88
CA ALA A 57 10.63 -16.01 9.90
C ALA A 57 10.47 -15.32 8.52
N LYS A 58 10.76 -16.04 7.43
CA LYS A 58 10.51 -15.56 6.06
C LYS A 58 9.02 -15.35 5.80
N GLN A 59 8.19 -16.30 6.21
CA GLN A 59 6.74 -16.22 6.01
C GLN A 59 6.14 -15.05 6.80
N ASN A 60 6.54 -14.86 8.06
CA ASN A 60 6.10 -13.73 8.88
C ASN A 60 6.45 -12.38 8.24
N LEU A 61 7.68 -12.23 7.72
CA LEU A 61 8.08 -11.00 7.03
C LEU A 61 7.19 -10.74 5.80
N LYS A 62 6.96 -11.79 4.99
CA LYS A 62 6.12 -11.70 3.80
C LYS A 62 4.67 -11.34 4.14
N ASP A 63 4.12 -11.92 5.19
CA ASP A 63 2.74 -11.66 5.62
C ASP A 63 2.60 -10.20 6.08
N VAL A 64 3.55 -9.70 6.85
CA VAL A 64 3.56 -8.30 7.31
C VAL A 64 3.73 -7.32 6.15
N GLU A 65 4.56 -7.65 5.15
CA GLU A 65 4.70 -6.84 3.94
C GLU A 65 3.39 -6.82 3.13
N ALA A 66 2.72 -7.97 3.00
CA ALA A 66 1.44 -8.09 2.29
C ALA A 66 0.30 -7.34 3.01
N ASP A 67 0.19 -7.49 4.33
CA ASP A 67 -0.80 -6.78 5.15
C ASP A 67 -0.62 -5.26 5.03
N ALA A 68 0.63 -4.79 5.04
CA ALA A 68 0.91 -3.36 4.88
C ALA A 68 0.56 -2.84 3.49
N GLU A 69 0.77 -3.64 2.43
CA GLU A 69 0.36 -3.30 1.08
C GLU A 69 -1.18 -3.24 0.97
N GLU A 70 -1.88 -4.18 1.59
CA GLU A 70 -3.34 -4.18 1.65
C GLU A 70 -3.88 -2.97 2.42
N ASP A 71 -3.35 -2.70 3.62
CA ASP A 71 -3.72 -1.53 4.42
C ASP A 71 -3.52 -0.22 3.66
N LEU A 72 -2.40 -0.11 2.93
CA LEU A 72 -2.11 1.04 2.09
C LEU A 72 -3.15 1.19 0.98
N LYS A 73 -3.47 0.10 0.28
CA LYS A 73 -4.48 0.07 -0.78
C LYS A 73 -5.86 0.45 -0.23
N GLN A 74 -6.27 -0.12 0.90
CA GLN A 74 -7.54 0.20 1.55
C GLN A 74 -7.59 1.66 2.00
N ALA A 75 -6.51 2.22 2.55
CA ALA A 75 -6.45 3.63 2.92
C ALA A 75 -6.64 4.56 1.71
N TYR A 76 -6.04 4.21 0.56
CA TYR A 76 -6.24 4.94 -0.68
C TYR A 76 -7.68 4.84 -1.20
N GLU A 77 -8.25 3.63 -1.22
CA GLU A 77 -9.65 3.41 -1.65
C GLU A 77 -10.63 4.19 -0.75
N ASN A 78 -10.46 4.13 0.57
CA ASN A 78 -11.30 4.88 1.52
C ASN A 78 -11.17 6.40 1.35
N ALA A 79 -9.96 6.90 1.08
CA ALA A 79 -9.75 8.32 0.81
C ALA A 79 -10.44 8.75 -0.49
N PHE A 80 -10.42 7.89 -1.51
CA PHE A 80 -11.10 8.11 -2.78
C PHE A 80 -12.63 8.14 -2.61
N ASP A 81 -13.20 7.14 -1.93
CA ASP A 81 -14.64 7.09 -1.65
C ASP A 81 -15.11 8.33 -0.87
N THR A 82 -14.29 8.79 0.07
CA THR A 82 -14.55 10.02 0.83
C THR A 82 -14.55 11.25 -0.09
N LEU A 83 -13.60 11.33 -1.02
CA LEU A 83 -13.50 12.43 -1.99
C LEU A 83 -14.70 12.43 -2.95
N ASP A 84 -15.08 11.27 -3.49
CA ASP A 84 -16.23 11.11 -4.38
C ASP A 84 -17.54 11.52 -3.68
N ALA A 85 -17.73 11.06 -2.44
CA ALA A 85 -18.89 11.45 -1.64
C ALA A 85 -18.89 12.96 -1.32
N ALA A 86 -17.72 13.58 -1.10
CA ALA A 86 -17.62 15.02 -0.90
C ALA A 86 -17.95 15.81 -2.17
N PHE A 87 -17.43 15.36 -3.32
CA PHE A 87 -17.73 15.96 -4.63
C PHE A 87 -19.23 15.95 -4.92
N LEU A 88 -19.90 14.81 -4.73
CA LEU A 88 -21.35 14.69 -4.96
C LEU A 88 -22.16 15.63 -4.05
N ARG A 89 -21.76 15.78 -2.77
CA ARG A 89 -22.42 16.70 -1.84
C ARG A 89 -22.26 18.15 -2.27
N ILE A 90 -21.05 18.56 -2.69
CA ILE A 90 -20.80 19.93 -3.17
C ILE A 90 -21.57 20.20 -4.46
N TYR A 91 -21.63 19.23 -5.37
CA TYR A 91 -22.41 19.32 -6.60
C TYR A 91 -23.91 19.55 -6.31
N ASN A 92 -24.50 18.75 -5.42
CA ASN A 92 -25.91 18.89 -5.02
C ASN A 92 -26.18 20.24 -4.33
N ALA A 93 -25.24 20.71 -3.48
CA ALA A 93 -25.33 22.02 -2.85
C ALA A 93 -25.25 23.16 -3.88
N PHE A 94 -24.35 23.07 -4.86
CA PHE A 94 -24.25 24.04 -5.95
C PHE A 94 -25.54 24.07 -6.78
N SER A 95 -26.08 22.91 -7.16
CA SER A 95 -27.34 22.82 -7.91
C SER A 95 -28.48 23.51 -7.15
N THR A 96 -28.64 23.17 -5.87
CA THR A 96 -29.68 23.76 -5.01
C THR A 96 -29.52 25.28 -4.88
N ALA A 97 -28.29 25.77 -4.64
CA ALA A 97 -28.02 27.20 -4.55
C ALA A 97 -28.29 27.93 -5.88
N SER A 98 -27.95 27.29 -7.00
CA SER A 98 -28.23 27.80 -8.35
C SER A 98 -29.74 27.90 -8.60
N ASP A 99 -30.51 26.90 -8.21
CA ASP A 99 -31.97 26.88 -8.38
C ASP A 99 -32.66 27.94 -7.52
N VAL A 100 -32.25 28.07 -6.25
CA VAL A 100 -32.74 29.12 -5.35
C VAL A 100 -32.44 30.50 -5.93
N GLN A 101 -31.22 30.72 -6.40
CA GLN A 101 -30.82 31.99 -6.99
C GLN A 101 -31.66 32.34 -8.22
N LYS A 102 -31.84 31.39 -9.14
CA LYS A 102 -32.60 31.60 -10.38
C LYS A 102 -34.11 31.76 -10.15
N THR A 103 -34.65 31.14 -9.09
CA THR A 103 -36.09 31.16 -8.81
C THR A 103 -36.51 32.39 -8.02
N TYR A 104 -35.75 32.74 -6.97
CA TYR A 104 -36.18 33.74 -5.98
C TYR A 104 -35.31 35.00 -5.95
N PHE A 105 -34.09 34.95 -6.49
CA PHE A 105 -33.09 36.02 -6.35
C PHE A 105 -32.52 36.43 -7.71
N THR A 106 -33.41 36.85 -8.62
CA THR A 106 -33.08 37.27 -9.98
C THR A 106 -32.70 38.75 -10.06
N SER A 107 -33.14 39.56 -9.10
CA SER A 107 -32.86 40.99 -9.00
C SER A 107 -31.44 41.28 -8.50
N ASN A 108 -30.97 42.52 -8.73
CA ASN A 108 -29.68 43.02 -8.26
C ASN A 108 -29.78 43.78 -6.93
N ASP A 109 -30.68 43.33 -6.07
CA ASP A 109 -30.80 43.83 -4.70
C ASP A 109 -29.72 43.21 -3.78
N GLN A 110 -29.64 43.72 -2.56
CA GLN A 110 -28.61 43.33 -1.60
C GLN A 110 -28.66 41.82 -1.30
N GLU A 111 -29.85 41.26 -1.19
CA GLU A 111 -30.13 39.85 -0.95
C GLU A 111 -29.70 38.99 -2.14
N GLY A 112 -30.07 39.38 -3.37
CA GLY A 112 -29.71 38.65 -4.56
C GLY A 112 -28.21 38.64 -4.84
N ILE A 113 -27.51 39.73 -4.53
CA ILE A 113 -26.04 39.79 -4.58
C ILE A 113 -25.43 38.79 -3.59
N LYS A 114 -25.87 38.79 -2.32
CA LYS A 114 -25.37 37.85 -1.29
C LYS A 114 -25.56 36.38 -1.68
N VAL A 115 -26.71 36.04 -2.27
CA VAL A 115 -27.01 34.67 -2.71
C VAL A 115 -26.10 34.27 -3.88
N ARG A 116 -25.89 35.15 -4.86
CA ARG A 116 -24.94 34.90 -5.96
C ARG A 116 -23.51 34.71 -5.47
N ASP A 117 -23.04 35.58 -4.57
CA ASP A 117 -21.69 35.48 -4.00
C ASP A 117 -21.48 34.15 -3.27
N ASN A 118 -22.48 33.69 -2.49
CA ASN A 118 -22.40 32.40 -1.82
C ASN A 118 -22.45 31.22 -2.80
N LYS A 119 -23.27 31.29 -3.86
CA LYS A 119 -23.29 30.29 -4.94
C LYS A 119 -21.92 30.22 -5.64
N ASP A 120 -21.29 31.35 -5.90
CA ASP A 120 -19.96 31.42 -6.53
C ASP A 120 -18.87 30.84 -5.63
N LYS A 121 -18.97 31.00 -4.30
CA LYS A 121 -18.07 30.30 -3.34
C LYS A 121 -18.23 28.77 -3.42
N ILE A 122 -19.46 28.28 -3.49
CA ILE A 122 -19.73 26.84 -3.63
C ILE A 122 -19.19 26.34 -4.98
N GLN A 123 -19.36 27.11 -6.04
CA GLN A 123 -18.78 26.81 -7.36
C GLN A 123 -17.25 26.75 -7.31
N GLY A 124 -16.61 27.66 -6.58
CA GLY A 124 -15.17 27.64 -6.34
C GLY A 124 -14.73 26.35 -5.64
N ALA A 125 -15.45 25.93 -4.59
CA ALA A 125 -15.19 24.67 -3.89
C ALA A 125 -15.41 23.44 -4.81
N LEU A 126 -16.45 23.47 -5.64
CA LEU A 126 -16.74 22.41 -6.63
C LEU A 126 -15.59 22.27 -7.62
N ASN A 127 -15.09 23.39 -8.16
CA ASN A 127 -13.99 23.38 -9.11
C ASN A 127 -12.68 22.84 -8.48
N GLN A 128 -12.42 23.15 -7.22
CA GLN A 128 -11.27 22.60 -6.49
C GLN A 128 -11.39 21.08 -6.30
N ALA A 129 -12.56 20.61 -5.85
CA ALA A 129 -12.83 19.18 -5.69
C ALA A 129 -12.69 18.44 -7.03
N ASN A 130 -13.24 19.01 -8.11
CA ASN A 130 -13.15 18.50 -9.47
C ASN A 130 -11.68 18.38 -9.95
N ASN A 131 -10.87 19.42 -9.73
CA ASN A 131 -9.46 19.40 -10.10
C ASN A 131 -8.67 18.32 -9.33
N ASN A 132 -8.98 18.11 -8.06
CA ASN A 132 -8.34 17.06 -7.25
C ASN A 132 -8.74 15.66 -7.76
N TRP A 133 -10.02 15.48 -8.10
CA TRP A 133 -10.55 14.25 -8.69
C TRP A 133 -9.90 13.94 -10.05
N TYR A 134 -9.83 14.91 -10.96
CA TYR A 134 -9.18 14.76 -12.27
C TYR A 134 -7.69 14.43 -12.17
N LYS A 135 -6.95 15.12 -11.29
CA LYS A 135 -5.52 14.83 -11.08
C LYS A 135 -5.31 13.37 -10.73
N HIS A 136 -6.07 12.83 -9.78
CA HIS A 136 -5.94 11.44 -9.35
C HIS A 136 -6.20 10.43 -10.49
N ASN A 137 -7.29 10.58 -11.24
CA ASN A 137 -7.65 9.66 -12.32
C ASN A 137 -6.62 9.64 -13.47
N HIS A 138 -5.90 10.75 -13.71
CA HIS A 138 -4.85 10.81 -14.73
C HIS A 138 -3.50 10.26 -14.24
N TYR A 139 -3.18 10.32 -12.94
CA TYR A 139 -1.99 9.67 -12.38
C TYR A 139 -2.16 8.14 -12.29
N GLN A 140 -3.37 7.62 -12.05
CA GLN A 140 -3.65 6.18 -12.12
C GLN A 140 -3.40 5.58 -13.51
N THR A 141 -3.71 6.30 -14.60
CA THR A 141 -3.42 5.82 -15.97
C THR A 141 -1.92 5.73 -16.32
N SER A 142 -1.07 6.52 -15.65
CA SER A 142 0.39 6.41 -15.81
C SER A 142 1.00 5.37 -14.87
N ASP A 143 0.48 5.24 -13.65
CA ASP A 143 0.96 4.27 -12.66
C ASP A 143 0.50 2.84 -12.98
N SER A 144 -0.69 2.64 -13.56
CA SER A 144 -1.13 1.33 -14.05
C SER A 144 -0.24 0.80 -15.18
N LEU A 145 0.32 1.70 -16.00
CA LEU A 145 1.34 1.35 -16.99
C LEU A 145 2.69 1.10 -16.31
N PHE A 146 3.05 1.85 -15.27
CA PHE A 146 4.30 1.63 -14.54
C PHE A 146 4.33 0.29 -13.80
N TYR A 147 3.22 -0.13 -13.18
CA TYR A 147 3.09 -1.45 -12.53
C TYR A 147 2.99 -2.61 -13.54
N GLN A 148 2.37 -2.41 -14.72
CA GLN A 148 2.43 -3.41 -15.79
C GLN A 148 3.82 -3.53 -16.42
N PHE A 149 4.57 -2.42 -16.58
CA PHE A 149 5.91 -2.45 -17.17
C PHE A 149 7.00 -2.90 -16.18
N SER A 150 6.89 -2.59 -14.89
CA SER A 150 7.84 -3.06 -13.87
C SER A 150 7.66 -4.55 -13.54
N GLY A 151 6.43 -5.07 -13.59
CA GLY A 151 6.17 -6.51 -13.55
C GLY A 151 6.62 -7.27 -14.79
N PHE A 152 6.70 -6.62 -15.97
CA PHE A 152 7.14 -7.25 -17.22
C PHE A 152 8.66 -7.19 -17.45
N LEU A 153 9.36 -6.21 -16.85
CA LEU A 153 10.82 -6.06 -16.97
C LEU A 153 11.63 -6.95 -16.00
N CYS A 154 11.01 -7.53 -14.97
CA CYS A 154 11.69 -8.48 -14.08
C CYS A 154 11.72 -9.93 -14.61
N PHE A 155 11.01 -10.27 -15.69
CA PHE A 155 10.91 -11.65 -16.19
C PHE A 155 11.83 -11.98 -17.39
N PHE A 156 12.63 -11.03 -17.89
CA PHE A 156 13.50 -11.25 -19.08
C PHE A 156 14.97 -10.83 -18.89
N ARG A 157 15.57 -11.13 -17.73
CA ARG A 157 17.04 -11.13 -17.59
C ARG A 157 17.55 -12.41 -16.93
N GLY A 158 17.39 -13.52 -17.63
CA GLY A 158 18.26 -14.70 -17.46
C GLY A 158 19.64 -14.46 -18.07
N PRO A 159 20.69 -15.18 -17.63
CA PRO A 159 22.07 -14.92 -18.03
C PRO A 159 22.30 -15.32 -19.49
N LEU A 160 22.80 -14.39 -20.30
CA LEU A 160 23.38 -14.67 -21.61
C LEU A 160 24.74 -15.35 -21.38
N TYR A 161 24.73 -16.68 -21.42
CA TYR A 161 25.91 -17.47 -21.76
C TYR A 161 26.06 -17.47 -23.28
N PHE A 162 27.12 -16.83 -23.80
CA PHE A 162 27.94 -17.27 -24.92
C PHE A 162 29.23 -16.45 -24.97
#